data_AF-A0A516PXL3-F1
#
_entry.id   AF-A0A516PXL3-F1
#
_cell.length_a   1.000
_cell.length_b   1.000
_cell.length_c   1.000
_cell.angle_alpha   90.00
_cell.angle_beta   90.00
_cell.angle_gamma   90.00
#
_symmetry.space_group_name_H-M   'P 1'
#
loop_
_entity.id
_entity.type
_entity.pdbx_description
1 polymer ?
#
loop_
_entity_poly.entity_id
_entity_poly.type
_entity_poly.pdbx_seq_one_letter_code
_entity_poly.pdbx_strand_id
1 'polypeptide(L)'
;MVAKRTMVGAAVSVALTGLLVAPPGAAGAEKSASWPGTRFGAFREIKLVSDQPGVAALTDPDLVNPWGMSRGPNTPVWVSDNGADVSTLYRTDTPGAAVTKVPLVVSIPGGAPTGQVANDTTAFTVPGTGQPARFIFIGEDGDLSAWNQGTAAVAVGHTKGAVYKGLALVHAASGPRLVAANFGQNRIDVFDGAFQRVPTGFGFRDPFLPRGYAPFNVAEIGGRVFVTYALQDAAHEDDVAGPGHGFVDVYSTGGRFLYRFANRGVLNSPWGLAIAPSSFGRFADDLLIGNFGDGRIHAFDQRTGALRGALRDGSGRALKIDGLWGLLVGDQVAGGTNSLWFSAGPDDEQHGLLGLVQPAMP
;
A
#
# COMPACT_ATOMS: atom_id res chain seq x y z
N MET A 1 23.39 20.52 14.71
CA MET A 1 24.11 19.73 13.69
C MET A 1 24.39 18.36 14.31
N VAL A 2 23.42 17.47 14.23
CA VAL A 2 23.50 16.10 14.78
C VAL A 2 23.40 15.17 13.59
N ALA A 3 24.46 14.40 13.36
CA ALA A 3 24.59 13.48 12.24
C ALA A 3 23.58 12.34 12.39
N LYS A 4 22.66 12.19 11.42
CA LYS A 4 21.87 10.97 11.26
C LYS A 4 22.84 9.86 10.84
N ARG A 5 22.88 8.78 11.62
CA ARG A 5 23.57 7.54 11.26
C ARG A 5 22.72 6.83 10.23
N THR A 6 23.14 6.86 8.98
CA THR A 6 22.75 5.87 7.97
C THR A 6 23.29 4.52 8.42
N MET A 7 22.41 3.61 8.86
CA MET A 7 22.76 2.19 8.97
C MET A 7 22.31 1.51 7.69
N VAL A 8 23.27 1.32 6.80
CA VAL A 8 23.21 0.35 5.71
C VAL A 8 23.21 -1.02 6.36
N GLY A 9 22.06 -1.70 6.38
CA GLY A 9 21.94 -3.09 6.80
C GLY A 9 22.52 -4.01 5.72
N ALA A 10 23.80 -4.33 5.81
CA ALA A 10 24.39 -5.39 4.99
C ALA A 10 23.87 -6.75 5.49
N ALA A 11 23.02 -7.41 4.70
CA ALA A 11 22.59 -8.79 4.95
C ALA A 11 23.78 -9.75 4.79
N VAL A 12 24.35 -10.20 5.91
CA VAL A 12 25.37 -11.26 5.92
C VAL A 12 24.66 -12.61 5.81
N SER A 13 24.69 -13.22 4.62
CA SER A 13 24.24 -14.60 4.41
C SER A 13 25.22 -15.58 5.03
N VAL A 14 24.85 -16.22 6.15
CA VAL A 14 25.58 -17.38 6.69
C VAL A 14 25.07 -18.64 6.00
N ALA A 15 25.89 -19.21 5.12
CA ALA A 15 25.64 -20.52 4.53
C ALA A 15 25.95 -21.63 5.57
N LEU A 16 24.91 -22.29 6.09
CA LEU A 16 25.06 -23.60 6.73
C LEU A 16 24.68 -24.70 5.73
N THR A 17 25.68 -25.41 5.24
CA THR A 17 25.52 -26.65 4.46
C THR A 17 25.20 -27.81 5.41
N GLY A 18 23.92 -28.11 5.57
CA GLY A 18 23.43 -29.37 6.14
C GLY A 18 22.80 -30.22 5.03
N LEU A 19 23.53 -31.23 4.54
CA LEU A 19 22.97 -32.25 3.65
C LEU A 19 22.02 -33.15 4.46
N LEU A 20 20.72 -33.03 4.21
CA LEU A 20 19.72 -34.03 4.58
C LEU A 20 19.11 -34.58 3.29
N VAL A 21 19.46 -35.83 2.97
CA VAL A 21 18.89 -36.60 1.87
C VAL A 21 17.46 -37.00 2.25
N ALA A 22 16.47 -36.40 1.58
CA ALA A 22 15.07 -36.82 1.65
C ALA A 22 14.74 -37.72 0.43
N PRO A 23 13.88 -38.74 0.58
CA PRO A 23 13.54 -39.66 -0.50
C PRO A 23 12.61 -39.00 -1.55
N PRO A 24 12.60 -39.49 -2.81
CA PRO A 24 11.83 -38.88 -3.88
C PRO A 24 10.33 -39.19 -3.73
N GLY A 25 9.57 -38.21 -3.25
CA GLY A 25 8.12 -38.29 -3.09
C GLY A 25 7.41 -37.21 -3.90
N ALA A 26 6.95 -37.58 -5.10
CA ALA A 26 5.92 -36.96 -5.94
C ALA A 26 5.77 -35.42 -5.90
N ALA A 27 6.55 -34.73 -6.74
CA ALA A 27 6.19 -33.40 -7.23
C ALA A 27 4.89 -33.52 -8.06
N GLY A 28 3.78 -32.99 -7.53
CA GLY A 28 2.57 -32.76 -8.31
C GLY A 28 2.84 -31.69 -9.36
N ALA A 29 3.22 -32.11 -10.56
CA ALA A 29 3.31 -31.23 -11.71
C ALA A 29 1.93 -30.62 -12.00
N GLU A 30 1.80 -29.30 -11.88
CA GLU A 30 0.66 -28.57 -12.44
C GLU A 30 0.66 -28.78 -13.95
N LYS A 31 -0.20 -29.68 -14.43
CA LYS A 31 -0.49 -29.80 -15.86
C LYS A 31 -1.13 -28.49 -16.32
N SER A 32 -0.37 -27.70 -17.06
CA SER A 32 -0.91 -26.61 -17.87
C SER A 32 -1.85 -27.17 -18.93
N ALA A 33 -3.16 -27.15 -18.64
CA ALA A 33 -4.17 -27.39 -19.65
C ALA A 33 -4.21 -26.18 -20.59
N SER A 34 -3.56 -26.29 -21.76
CA SER A 34 -3.68 -25.34 -22.85
C SER A 34 -5.07 -25.46 -23.49
N TRP A 35 -5.99 -24.59 -23.10
CA TRP A 35 -7.24 -24.38 -23.82
C TRP A 35 -6.98 -23.51 -25.05
N PRO A 36 -7.43 -23.89 -26.26
CA PRO A 36 -7.30 -23.03 -27.43
C PRO A 36 -8.26 -21.83 -27.32
N GLY A 37 -7.74 -20.61 -27.41
CA GLY A 37 -8.51 -19.49 -27.99
C GLY A 37 -9.12 -18.43 -27.06
N THR A 38 -8.86 -18.39 -25.76
CA THR A 38 -9.15 -17.19 -24.95
C THR A 38 -7.86 -16.43 -24.69
N ARG A 39 -7.70 -15.26 -25.32
CA ARG A 39 -6.69 -14.28 -24.88
C ARG A 39 -7.02 -13.98 -23.42
N PHE A 40 -6.22 -14.49 -22.49
CA PHE A 40 -6.26 -14.04 -21.10
C PHE A 40 -6.15 -12.51 -21.15
N GLY A 41 -7.03 -11.79 -20.44
CA GLY A 41 -6.96 -10.33 -20.37
C GLY A 41 -5.56 -9.94 -19.92
N ALA A 42 -4.74 -9.49 -20.87
CA ALA A 42 -3.37 -9.10 -20.62
C ALA A 42 -3.39 -7.74 -19.91
N PHE A 43 -2.45 -7.51 -19.02
CA PHE A 43 -2.23 -6.24 -18.36
C PHE A 43 -0.89 -5.68 -18.79
N ARG A 44 -0.77 -4.35 -18.81
CA ARG A 44 0.49 -3.67 -19.06
C ARG A 44 0.82 -2.76 -17.89
N GLU A 45 2.10 -2.73 -17.54
CA GLU A 45 2.70 -1.72 -16.69
C GLU A 45 3.08 -0.51 -17.57
N ILE A 46 2.74 0.69 -17.11
CA ILE A 46 3.12 1.95 -17.73
C ILE A 46 3.88 2.75 -16.68
N LYS A 47 5.18 2.93 -16.90
CA LYS A 47 6.06 3.72 -16.03
C LYS A 47 5.86 5.20 -16.29
N LEU A 48 5.34 5.92 -15.30
CA LEU A 48 5.01 7.33 -15.46
C LEU A 48 6.09 8.23 -14.86
N VAL A 49 6.46 8.00 -13.61
CA VAL A 49 7.45 8.83 -12.89
C VAL A 49 8.50 7.93 -12.23
N SER A 50 9.75 8.36 -12.26
CA SER A 50 10.85 7.75 -11.49
C SER A 50 11.87 8.81 -11.13
N ASP A 51 12.61 8.63 -10.04
CA ASP A 51 13.77 9.45 -9.69
C ASP A 51 14.96 9.24 -10.65
N GLN A 52 14.96 8.13 -11.39
CA GLN A 52 16.03 7.78 -12.31
C GLN A 52 15.79 8.28 -13.75
N PRO A 53 16.75 9.02 -14.34
CA PRO A 53 16.68 9.42 -15.75
C PRO A 53 16.53 8.22 -16.70
N GLY A 54 15.53 8.27 -17.58
CA GLY A 54 15.31 7.25 -18.62
C GLY A 54 14.55 5.99 -18.16
N VAL A 55 14.19 5.88 -16.88
CA VAL A 55 13.40 4.74 -16.36
C VAL A 55 11.89 4.92 -16.61
N ALA A 56 11.39 6.15 -16.54
CA ALA A 56 9.99 6.50 -16.73
C ALA A 56 9.84 7.75 -17.62
N ALA A 57 8.60 8.09 -17.98
CA ALA A 57 8.30 9.23 -18.86
C ALA A 57 8.68 10.59 -18.25
N LEU A 58 8.52 10.73 -16.94
CA LEU A 58 8.90 11.91 -16.16
C LEU A 58 9.98 11.52 -15.15
N THR A 59 11.04 12.32 -15.05
CA THR A 59 12.04 12.17 -13.99
C THR A 59 11.75 13.14 -12.86
N ASP A 60 11.62 12.64 -11.64
CA ASP A 60 11.42 13.43 -10.43
C ASP A 60 12.33 12.95 -9.29
N PRO A 61 13.41 13.69 -8.96
CA PRO A 61 14.34 13.32 -7.90
C PRO A 61 13.71 13.22 -6.49
N ASP A 62 12.53 13.80 -6.27
CA ASP A 62 11.83 13.69 -4.99
C ASP A 62 11.11 12.34 -4.84
N LEU A 63 10.82 11.61 -5.94
CA LEU A 63 10.07 10.35 -5.91
C LEU A 63 10.97 9.17 -5.52
N VAL A 64 11.43 9.12 -4.27
CA VAL A 64 12.26 8.03 -3.73
C VAL A 64 11.45 7.19 -2.76
N ASN A 65 11.43 5.87 -2.96
CA ASN A 65 10.62 4.91 -2.20
C ASN A 65 9.17 5.39 -1.99
N PRO A 66 8.37 5.61 -3.04
CA PRO A 66 6.98 6.04 -2.89
C PRO A 66 6.11 4.91 -2.30
N TRP A 67 5.46 5.18 -1.16
CA TRP A 67 4.61 4.22 -0.46
C TRP A 67 3.12 4.49 -0.71
N GLY A 68 2.48 5.22 0.21
CA GLY A 68 1.06 5.50 0.15
C GLY A 68 0.71 6.46 -0.96
N MET A 69 -0.48 6.25 -1.54
CA MET A 69 -1.09 7.19 -2.46
C MET A 69 -2.49 7.53 -1.96
N SER A 70 -2.88 8.79 -2.10
CA SER A 70 -4.24 9.22 -1.80
C SER A 70 -4.68 10.35 -2.72
N ARG A 71 -5.99 10.59 -2.79
CA ARG A 71 -6.56 11.70 -3.55
C ARG A 71 -7.99 11.98 -3.10
N GLY A 72 -8.38 13.24 -3.17
CA GLY A 72 -9.80 13.60 -3.19
C GLY A 72 -10.41 13.41 -4.59
N PRO A 73 -11.74 13.45 -4.70
CA PRO A 73 -12.43 13.39 -5.99
C PRO A 73 -11.92 14.47 -6.95
N ASN A 74 -11.53 14.08 -8.17
CA ASN A 74 -11.03 15.00 -9.20
C ASN A 74 -9.78 15.84 -8.80
N THR A 75 -8.97 15.35 -7.86
CA THR A 75 -7.70 15.99 -7.45
C THR A 75 -6.48 15.22 -7.97
N PRO A 76 -5.27 15.80 -7.95
CA PRO A 76 -4.03 15.05 -8.24
C PRO A 76 -3.87 13.84 -7.32
N VAL A 77 -3.09 12.86 -7.77
CA VAL A 77 -2.61 11.78 -6.90
C VAL A 77 -1.51 12.36 -6.02
N TRP A 78 -1.69 12.31 -4.71
CA TRP A 78 -0.65 12.56 -3.74
C TRP A 78 0.13 11.28 -3.50
N VAL A 79 1.44 11.40 -3.34
CA VAL A 79 2.37 10.26 -3.14
C VAL A 79 3.24 10.56 -1.94
N SER A 80 3.40 9.60 -1.04
CA SER A 80 4.29 9.71 0.12
C SER A 80 5.66 9.18 -0.28
N ASP A 81 6.60 10.10 -0.50
CA ASP A 81 7.95 9.78 -0.97
C ASP A 81 8.84 9.55 0.26
N ASN A 82 8.79 8.31 0.75
CA ASN A 82 9.38 7.92 2.03
C ASN A 82 10.87 8.32 2.10
N GLY A 83 11.64 8.03 1.05
CA GLY A 83 13.08 8.27 1.02
C GLY A 83 13.48 9.75 0.89
N ALA A 84 12.51 10.63 0.58
CA ALA A 84 12.75 12.05 0.37
C ALA A 84 12.11 12.95 1.44
N ASP A 85 11.44 12.37 2.45
CA ASP A 85 10.78 13.10 3.55
C ASP A 85 9.67 14.09 3.07
N VAL A 86 9.07 13.84 1.90
CA VAL A 86 8.08 14.73 1.27
C VAL A 86 6.85 13.99 0.76
N SER A 87 5.85 14.77 0.35
CA SER A 87 4.79 14.30 -0.52
C SER A 87 4.74 15.11 -1.82
N THR A 88 4.87 14.41 -2.95
CA THR A 88 4.70 14.95 -4.30
C THR A 88 3.30 14.67 -4.86
N LEU A 89 2.95 15.39 -5.92
CA LEU A 89 1.62 15.34 -6.53
C LEU A 89 1.73 15.21 -8.06
N TYR A 90 0.91 14.32 -8.62
CA TYR A 90 0.89 14.06 -10.06
C TYR A 90 -0.51 14.06 -10.66
N ARG A 91 -0.61 14.47 -11.92
CA ARG A 91 -1.85 14.42 -12.70
C ARG A 91 -1.62 13.73 -14.04
N THR A 92 -2.72 13.30 -14.64
CA THR A 92 -2.82 13.05 -16.08
C THR A 92 -4.03 13.83 -16.55
N ASP A 93 -3.82 14.92 -17.30
CA ASP A 93 -4.85 15.94 -17.54
C ASP A 93 -6.17 15.36 -18.09
N THR A 94 -6.07 14.34 -18.93
CA THR A 94 -7.19 13.53 -19.45
C THR A 94 -6.81 12.05 -19.48
N PRO A 95 -7.78 11.11 -19.61
CA PRO A 95 -7.45 9.70 -19.78
C PRO A 95 -6.53 9.49 -20.98
N GLY A 96 -5.32 8.97 -20.72
CA GLY A 96 -4.29 8.76 -21.75
C GLY A 96 -3.33 9.94 -21.99
N ALA A 97 -3.47 11.05 -21.26
CA ALA A 97 -2.51 12.15 -21.29
C ALA A 97 -1.19 11.78 -20.61
N ALA A 98 -0.13 12.52 -20.97
CA ALA A 98 1.16 12.44 -20.28
C ALA A 98 1.00 12.81 -18.79
N VAL A 99 1.80 12.19 -17.94
CA VAL A 99 1.87 12.54 -16.53
C VAL A 99 2.52 13.92 -16.35
N THR A 100 2.02 14.71 -15.42
CA THR A 100 2.58 16.01 -15.05
C THR A 100 2.79 16.08 -13.53
N LYS A 101 3.95 16.58 -13.10
CA LYS A 101 4.19 16.96 -11.69
C LYS A 101 3.46 18.27 -11.41
N VAL A 102 2.65 18.30 -10.36
CA VAL A 102 2.07 19.55 -9.85
C VAL A 102 3.18 20.32 -9.13
N PRO A 103 3.30 21.65 -9.32
CA PRO A 103 4.36 22.46 -8.69
C PRO A 103 4.07 22.72 -7.20
N LEU A 104 3.92 21.64 -6.44
CA LEU A 104 3.80 21.61 -4.99
C LEU A 104 4.52 20.37 -4.48
N VAL A 105 5.44 20.59 -3.55
CA VAL A 105 6.07 19.54 -2.75
C VAL A 105 5.80 19.90 -1.30
N VAL A 106 5.24 18.95 -0.55
CA VAL A 106 4.89 19.14 0.86
C VAL A 106 5.92 18.45 1.73
N SER A 107 6.66 19.20 2.55
CA SER A 107 7.54 18.59 3.53
C SER A 107 6.74 17.92 4.64
N ILE A 108 7.15 16.71 5.01
CA ILE A 108 6.52 15.94 6.08
C ILE A 108 7.39 15.99 7.33
N PRO A 109 6.92 16.60 8.44
CA PRO A 109 7.68 16.61 9.68
C PRO A 109 7.80 15.18 10.23
N GLY A 110 8.96 14.85 10.79
CA GLY A 110 9.32 13.47 11.15
C GLY A 110 10.08 12.75 10.03
N GLY A 111 9.73 13.02 8.78
CA GLY A 111 10.27 12.32 7.62
C GLY A 111 9.63 10.94 7.41
N ALA A 112 10.20 10.15 6.50
CA ALA A 112 9.79 8.79 6.17
C ALA A 112 8.26 8.57 6.10
N PRO A 113 7.51 9.39 5.33
CA PRO A 113 6.06 9.20 5.21
C PRO A 113 5.72 7.86 4.56
N THR A 114 4.69 7.18 5.08
CA THR A 114 4.23 5.88 4.59
C THR A 114 2.78 5.94 4.10
N GLY A 115 1.83 5.60 4.97
CA GLY A 115 0.41 5.67 4.71
C GLY A 115 -0.10 7.11 4.73
N GLN A 116 -1.05 7.40 3.84
CA GLN A 116 -1.69 8.72 3.77
C GLN A 116 -3.15 8.61 3.34
N VAL A 117 -3.93 9.63 3.67
CA VAL A 117 -5.35 9.73 3.30
C VAL A 117 -5.73 11.15 2.90
N ALA A 118 -6.64 11.25 1.93
CA ALA A 118 -7.41 12.46 1.71
C ALA A 118 -8.54 12.52 2.75
N ASN A 119 -8.74 13.68 3.37
CA ASN A 119 -9.82 13.89 4.33
C ASN A 119 -11.04 14.49 3.62
N ASP A 120 -12.11 13.72 3.54
CA ASP A 120 -13.41 14.10 3.01
C ASP A 120 -14.39 14.58 4.11
N THR A 121 -13.90 14.74 5.34
CA THR A 121 -14.69 15.20 6.49
C THR A 121 -14.33 16.61 6.94
N THR A 122 -15.09 17.14 7.89
CA THR A 122 -14.81 18.41 8.57
C THR A 122 -14.04 18.25 9.88
N ALA A 123 -13.67 17.01 10.24
CA ALA A 123 -12.85 16.73 11.42
C ALA A 123 -11.35 16.96 11.11
N PHE A 124 -10.49 16.67 12.09
CA PHE A 124 -9.03 16.70 11.95
C PHE A 124 -8.49 18.11 11.67
N THR A 125 -8.92 19.09 12.47
CA THR A 125 -8.47 20.49 12.36
C THR A 125 -6.97 20.61 12.56
N VAL A 126 -6.26 21.17 11.58
CA VAL A 126 -4.82 21.40 11.65
C VAL A 126 -4.53 22.48 12.70
N PRO A 127 -3.75 22.19 13.75
CA PRO A 127 -3.43 23.14 14.81
C PRO A 127 -2.87 24.47 14.25
N GLY A 128 -3.32 25.59 14.81
CA GLY A 128 -2.88 26.93 14.40
C GLY A 128 -3.53 27.47 13.12
N THR A 129 -4.25 26.65 12.34
CA THR A 129 -4.93 27.10 11.11
C THR A 129 -6.44 27.31 11.28
N GLY A 130 -7.07 26.57 12.21
CA GLY A 130 -8.52 26.52 12.35
C GLY A 130 -9.25 25.82 11.18
N GLN A 131 -8.52 25.20 10.25
CA GLN A 131 -9.07 24.51 9.08
C GLN A 131 -8.90 23.00 9.20
N PRO A 132 -9.89 22.18 8.76
CA PRO A 132 -9.74 20.73 8.64
C PRO A 132 -8.55 20.36 7.76
N ALA A 133 -7.82 19.30 8.08
CA ALA A 133 -6.81 18.75 7.19
C ALA A 133 -7.43 18.38 5.85
N ARG A 134 -6.71 18.58 4.75
CA ARG A 134 -7.06 18.02 3.43
C ARG A 134 -6.37 16.69 3.21
N PHE A 135 -5.14 16.56 3.71
CA PHE A 135 -4.35 15.33 3.66
C PHE A 135 -3.73 15.06 5.02
N ILE A 136 -3.65 13.79 5.37
CA ILE A 136 -3.12 13.32 6.65
C ILE A 136 -2.15 12.19 6.36
N PHE A 137 -0.99 12.20 7.03
CA PHE A 137 0.13 11.30 6.79
C PHE A 137 0.57 10.65 8.11
N ILE A 138 1.05 9.42 8.02
CA ILE A 138 1.83 8.78 9.09
C ILE A 138 3.23 8.44 8.57
N GLY A 139 4.17 8.21 9.48
CA GLY A 139 5.54 7.80 9.14
C GLY A 139 6.09 6.73 10.09
N GLU A 140 7.16 6.08 9.66
CA GLU A 140 7.74 4.91 10.36
C GLU A 140 8.25 5.22 11.77
N ASP A 141 8.52 6.48 12.08
CA ASP A 141 8.91 6.91 13.43
C ASP A 141 7.72 7.07 14.40
N GLY A 142 6.51 6.75 13.96
CA GLY A 142 5.30 6.83 14.78
C GLY A 142 4.63 8.21 14.77
N ASP A 143 5.02 9.07 13.83
CA ASP A 143 4.48 10.41 13.65
C ASP A 143 3.14 10.40 12.90
N LEU A 144 2.28 11.35 13.28
CA LEU A 144 1.06 11.72 12.57
C LEU A 144 1.15 13.20 12.21
N SER A 145 0.95 13.52 10.94
CA SER A 145 0.99 14.89 10.44
C SER A 145 -0.20 15.20 9.54
N ALA A 146 -0.56 16.47 9.44
CA ALA A 146 -1.73 16.93 8.73
C ALA A 146 -1.43 18.19 7.92
N TRP A 147 -1.97 18.26 6.72
CA TRP A 147 -1.77 19.36 5.78
C TRP A 147 -3.10 19.92 5.31
N ASN A 148 -3.20 21.26 5.22
CA ASN A 148 -4.34 21.95 4.62
C ASN A 148 -3.90 22.86 3.45
N GLN A 149 -2.80 23.59 3.61
CA GLN A 149 -2.28 24.54 2.63
C GLN A 149 -0.78 24.81 2.84
N GLY A 150 -0.14 25.42 1.84
CA GLY A 150 1.29 25.75 1.88
C GLY A 150 2.18 24.56 1.53
N THR A 151 3.47 24.65 1.83
CA THR A 151 4.50 23.69 1.41
C THR A 151 4.98 22.75 2.53
N ALA A 152 4.30 22.73 3.68
CA ALA A 152 4.69 21.91 4.83
C ALA A 152 3.46 21.38 5.56
N ALA A 153 3.49 20.10 5.93
CA ALA A 153 2.53 19.53 6.87
C ALA A 153 2.87 19.93 8.31
N VAL A 154 1.90 19.78 9.21
CA VAL A 154 2.03 20.09 10.64
C VAL A 154 1.98 18.79 11.43
N ALA A 155 2.92 18.57 12.34
CA ALA A 155 2.86 17.44 13.26
C ALA A 155 1.67 17.59 14.22
N VAL A 156 0.86 16.54 14.35
CA VAL A 156 -0.39 16.55 15.15
C VAL A 156 -0.45 15.42 16.17
N GLY A 157 0.46 14.44 16.10
CA GLY A 157 0.56 13.37 17.08
C GLY A 157 1.85 12.57 16.90
N HIS A 158 2.24 11.85 17.95
CA HIS A 158 3.38 10.94 17.93
C HIS A 158 3.10 9.75 18.85
N THR A 159 3.48 8.55 18.43
CA THR A 159 3.37 7.32 19.22
C THR A 159 4.74 6.67 19.33
N LYS A 160 5.32 6.73 20.53
CA LYS A 160 6.68 6.21 20.78
C LYS A 160 6.80 4.73 20.43
N GLY A 161 7.78 4.42 19.57
CA GLY A 161 8.10 3.05 19.15
C GLY A 161 7.07 2.42 18.23
N ALA A 162 6.12 3.20 17.71
CA ALA A 162 5.29 2.76 16.61
C ALA A 162 6.11 2.72 15.33
N VAL A 163 5.88 1.71 14.49
CA VAL A 163 6.34 1.69 13.10
C VAL A 163 5.10 1.68 12.23
N TYR A 164 4.70 2.86 11.77
CA TYR A 164 3.48 3.01 10.99
C TYR A 164 3.71 2.71 9.53
N LYS A 165 2.96 1.73 9.00
CA LYS A 165 3.07 1.30 7.61
C LYS A 165 1.89 1.79 6.76
N GLY A 166 0.66 1.77 7.26
CA GLY A 166 -0.55 2.10 6.50
C GLY A 166 -1.60 2.92 7.27
N LEU A 167 -2.36 3.77 6.57
CA LEU A 167 -3.36 4.69 7.15
C LEU A 167 -4.71 4.58 6.43
N ALA A 168 -5.80 4.55 7.19
CA ALA A 168 -7.16 4.67 6.67
C ALA A 168 -7.94 5.76 7.41
N LEU A 169 -8.74 6.52 6.68
CA LEU A 169 -9.83 7.32 7.20
C LEU A 169 -11.08 6.44 7.21
N VAL A 170 -11.60 6.16 8.39
CA VAL A 170 -12.72 5.25 8.62
C VAL A 170 -13.97 6.02 9.04
N HIS A 171 -15.06 5.82 8.30
CA HIS A 171 -16.37 6.41 8.54
C HIS A 171 -17.16 5.62 9.60
N ALA A 172 -16.74 5.74 10.86
CA ALA A 172 -17.40 5.07 11.97
C ALA A 172 -18.67 5.81 12.43
N ALA A 173 -19.63 5.06 12.99
CA ALA A 173 -20.86 5.61 13.56
C ALA A 173 -20.58 6.59 14.72
N SER A 174 -19.43 6.46 15.39
CA SER A 174 -18.95 7.36 16.45
C SER A 174 -18.27 8.64 15.93
N GLY A 175 -18.39 8.92 14.63
CA GLY A 175 -17.65 9.96 13.92
C GLY A 175 -16.38 9.41 13.25
N PRO A 176 -15.74 10.19 12.37
CA PRO A 176 -14.59 9.73 11.60
C PRO A 176 -13.41 9.36 12.51
N ARG A 177 -12.64 8.37 12.07
CA ARG A 177 -11.48 7.84 12.78
C ARG A 177 -10.31 7.69 11.82
N LEU A 178 -9.11 8.01 12.27
CA LEU A 178 -7.90 7.52 11.61
C LEU A 178 -7.55 6.17 12.21
N VAL A 179 -7.23 5.22 11.35
CA VAL A 179 -6.85 3.86 11.72
C VAL A 179 -5.49 3.60 11.10
N ALA A 180 -4.49 3.31 11.94
CA ALA A 180 -3.10 3.20 11.54
C ALA A 180 -2.54 1.79 11.86
N ALA A 181 -1.89 1.19 10.88
CA ALA A 181 -1.18 -0.08 11.00
C ALA A 181 0.16 0.13 11.71
N ASN A 182 0.19 -0.12 13.02
CA ASN A 182 1.40 -0.07 13.84
C ASN A 182 2.06 -1.46 13.82
N PHE A 183 2.95 -1.63 12.85
CA PHE A 183 3.69 -2.86 12.64
C PHE A 183 4.59 -3.14 13.84
N GLY A 184 5.44 -2.20 14.23
CA GLY A 184 6.43 -2.37 15.29
C GLY A 184 5.91 -2.79 16.66
N GLN A 185 4.63 -2.53 16.93
CA GLN A 185 4.00 -2.93 18.20
C GLN A 185 2.82 -3.87 18.02
N ASN A 186 2.70 -4.48 16.84
CA ASN A 186 1.68 -5.47 16.46
C ASN A 186 0.26 -5.09 16.91
N ARG A 187 -0.20 -3.91 16.47
CA ARG A 187 -1.57 -3.46 16.74
C ARG A 187 -2.05 -2.44 15.72
N ILE A 188 -3.36 -2.19 15.75
CA ILE A 188 -3.95 -1.02 15.12
C ILE A 188 -4.06 0.08 16.17
N ASP A 189 -3.54 1.27 15.85
CA ASP A 189 -3.79 2.49 16.60
C ASP A 189 -4.93 3.29 15.95
N VAL A 190 -5.81 3.85 16.78
CA VAL A 190 -6.99 4.59 16.32
C VAL A 190 -6.95 6.00 16.90
N PHE A 191 -7.24 7.00 16.07
CA PHE A 191 -7.33 8.40 16.47
C PHE A 191 -8.71 8.96 16.15
N ASP A 192 -9.23 9.80 17.04
CA ASP A 192 -10.49 10.53 16.82
C ASP A 192 -10.29 11.79 15.97
N GLY A 193 -11.40 12.47 15.67
CA GLY A 193 -11.42 13.70 14.88
C GLY A 193 -10.64 14.88 15.46
N ALA A 194 -10.09 14.77 16.68
CA ALA A 194 -9.20 15.74 17.30
C ALA A 194 -7.74 15.23 17.38
N PHE A 195 -7.40 14.22 16.58
CA PHE A 195 -6.12 13.52 16.57
C PHE A 195 -5.76 12.84 17.91
N GLN A 196 -6.72 12.64 18.81
CA GLN A 196 -6.47 11.98 20.08
C GLN A 196 -6.56 10.47 19.92
N ARG A 197 -5.58 9.75 20.47
CA ARG A 197 -5.57 8.30 20.43
C ARG A 197 -6.73 7.73 21.25
N VAL A 198 -7.53 6.88 20.62
CA VAL A 198 -8.68 6.21 21.22
C VAL A 198 -8.25 4.80 21.67
N PRO A 199 -8.46 4.44 22.94
CA PRO A 199 -8.26 3.06 23.38
C PRO A 199 -9.18 2.09 22.64
N THR A 200 -8.61 1.07 22.00
CA THR A 200 -9.37 0.07 21.23
C THR A 200 -9.77 -1.15 22.07
N GLY A 201 -9.10 -1.39 23.20
CA GLY A 201 -9.31 -2.60 24.01
C GLY A 201 -9.02 -3.87 23.21
N PHE A 202 -10.08 -4.65 22.92
CA PHE A 202 -10.02 -5.85 22.07
C PHE A 202 -10.34 -5.57 20.59
N GLY A 203 -10.61 -4.32 20.22
CA GLY A 203 -10.83 -3.93 18.83
C GLY A 203 -9.60 -4.18 17.96
N PHE A 204 -9.83 -4.47 16.69
CA PHE A 204 -8.84 -4.76 15.67
C PHE A 204 -7.89 -5.91 16.03
N ARG A 205 -8.42 -6.93 16.70
CA ARG A 205 -7.71 -8.17 17.02
C ARG A 205 -8.38 -9.37 16.38
N ASP A 206 -7.59 -10.15 15.66
CA ASP A 206 -7.95 -11.51 15.27
C ASP A 206 -7.33 -12.50 16.26
N PRO A 207 -8.13 -13.21 17.08
CA PRO A 207 -7.61 -14.19 18.03
C PRO A 207 -6.98 -15.43 17.37
N PHE A 208 -7.18 -15.61 16.07
CA PHE A 208 -6.66 -16.72 15.27
C PHE A 208 -5.50 -16.31 14.35
N LEU A 209 -4.99 -15.07 14.46
CA LEU A 209 -3.79 -14.65 13.75
C LEU A 209 -2.57 -15.37 14.36
N PRO A 210 -1.77 -16.09 13.54
CA PRO A 210 -0.55 -16.71 14.04
C PRO A 210 0.40 -15.66 14.64
N ARG A 211 1.16 -16.07 15.66
CA ARG A 211 2.19 -15.21 16.25
C ARG A 211 3.24 -14.83 15.20
N GLY A 212 3.81 -13.64 15.36
CA GLY A 212 4.81 -13.09 14.46
C GLY A 212 4.23 -12.27 13.30
N TYR A 213 2.92 -12.27 13.07
CA TYR A 213 2.30 -11.40 12.07
C TYR A 213 1.81 -10.11 12.71
N ALA A 214 1.99 -8.99 12.00
CA ALA A 214 1.54 -7.66 12.43
C ALA A 214 0.86 -6.88 11.30
N PRO A 215 -0.01 -5.89 11.62
CA PRO A 215 -0.68 -5.07 10.62
C PRO A 215 0.32 -4.36 9.72
N PHE A 216 0.21 -4.59 8.41
CA PHE A 216 1.13 -4.06 7.41
C PHE A 216 0.48 -2.95 6.57
N ASN A 217 -0.82 -3.04 6.31
CA ASN A 217 -1.62 -1.93 5.77
C ASN A 217 -3.07 -1.99 6.30
N VAL A 218 -3.82 -0.89 6.12
CA VAL A 218 -5.23 -0.79 6.46
C VAL A 218 -5.97 0.10 5.47
N ALA A 219 -7.18 -0.31 5.07
CA ALA A 219 -8.04 0.44 4.15
C ALA A 219 -9.52 0.32 4.54
N GLU A 220 -10.31 1.37 4.34
CA GLU A 220 -11.78 1.27 4.35
C GLU A 220 -12.28 0.93 2.94
N ILE A 221 -13.00 -0.19 2.79
CA ILE A 221 -13.55 -0.64 1.53
C ILE A 221 -14.99 -1.09 1.76
N GLY A 222 -15.94 -0.43 1.11
CA GLY A 222 -17.37 -0.78 1.21
C GLY A 222 -17.92 -0.76 2.64
N GLY A 223 -17.49 0.19 3.47
CA GLY A 223 -17.93 0.32 4.87
C GLY A 223 -17.37 -0.74 5.81
N ARG A 224 -16.27 -1.40 5.44
CA ARG A 224 -15.53 -2.35 6.27
C ARG A 224 -14.06 -1.98 6.27
N VAL A 225 -13.38 -2.31 7.35
CA VAL A 225 -11.94 -2.05 7.49
C VAL A 225 -11.19 -3.33 7.16
N PHE A 226 -10.43 -3.31 6.08
CA PHE A 226 -9.53 -4.37 5.69
C PHE A 226 -8.16 -4.08 6.29
N VAL A 227 -7.58 -5.08 6.95
CA VAL A 227 -6.21 -4.99 7.49
C VAL A 227 -5.40 -6.11 6.87
N THR A 228 -4.30 -5.77 6.21
CA THR A 228 -3.32 -6.76 5.77
C THR A 228 -2.32 -7.00 6.88
N TYR A 229 -1.77 -8.22 6.95
CA TYR A 229 -0.75 -8.59 7.91
C TYR A 229 0.41 -9.24 7.20
N ALA A 230 1.63 -8.85 7.57
CA ALA A 230 2.88 -9.45 7.11
C ALA A 230 3.62 -10.09 8.28
N LEU A 231 4.50 -11.06 7.98
CA LEU A 231 5.36 -11.68 8.99
C LEU A 231 6.43 -10.65 9.40
N GLN A 232 6.61 -10.40 10.70
CA GLN A 232 7.63 -9.47 11.20
C GLN A 232 9.01 -10.12 11.26
N ASP A 233 10.02 -9.31 11.03
CA ASP A 233 11.39 -9.62 11.37
C ASP A 233 11.62 -9.59 12.91
N ALA A 234 12.84 -9.86 13.33
CA ALA A 234 13.18 -9.88 14.75
C ALA A 234 13.27 -8.47 15.39
N ALA A 235 13.54 -7.42 14.59
CA ALA A 235 13.55 -6.05 15.06
C ALA A 235 12.14 -5.45 15.19
N HIS A 236 11.15 -6.09 14.55
CA HIS A 236 9.78 -5.60 14.39
C HIS A 236 9.70 -4.35 13.49
N GLU A 237 10.73 -4.06 12.70
CA GLU A 237 10.78 -2.89 11.83
C GLU A 237 10.25 -3.24 10.43
N ASP A 238 10.61 -4.43 9.93
CA ASP A 238 10.36 -4.83 8.54
C ASP A 238 9.69 -6.20 8.43
N ASP A 239 9.13 -6.46 7.24
CA ASP A 239 8.56 -7.74 6.95
C ASP A 239 9.61 -8.78 6.56
N VAL A 240 9.28 -10.05 6.82
CA VAL A 240 9.99 -11.19 6.25
C VAL A 240 9.20 -11.63 5.03
N ALA A 241 9.58 -11.15 3.86
CA ALA A 241 9.00 -11.57 2.58
C ALA A 241 9.09 -13.09 2.38
N GLY A 242 8.07 -13.67 1.78
CA GLY A 242 8.00 -15.08 1.41
C GLY A 242 6.59 -15.50 0.98
N PRO A 243 6.45 -16.45 0.03
CA PRO A 243 5.16 -17.02 -0.31
C PRO A 243 4.43 -17.56 0.91
N GLY A 244 3.20 -17.10 1.13
CA GLY A 244 2.37 -17.47 2.26
C GLY A 244 2.63 -16.67 3.52
N HIS A 245 3.51 -15.66 3.49
CA HIS A 245 3.75 -14.72 4.58
C HIS A 245 2.77 -13.55 4.50
N GLY A 246 1.46 -13.87 4.57
CA GLY A 246 0.45 -12.82 4.59
C GLY A 246 -0.94 -13.27 5.00
N PHE A 247 -1.69 -12.34 5.56
CA PHE A 247 -3.12 -12.47 5.86
C PHE A 247 -3.85 -11.19 5.50
N VAL A 248 -5.16 -11.29 5.28
CA VAL A 248 -6.06 -10.14 5.18
C VAL A 248 -7.29 -10.43 6.02
N ASP A 249 -7.55 -9.59 7.02
CA ASP A 249 -8.72 -9.68 7.86
C ASP A 249 -9.67 -8.50 7.64
N VAL A 250 -10.94 -8.72 7.96
CA VAL A 250 -12.00 -7.73 7.80
C VAL A 250 -12.63 -7.42 9.16
N TYR A 251 -12.74 -6.13 9.45
CA TYR A 251 -13.30 -5.58 10.66
C TYR A 251 -14.49 -4.68 10.34
N SER A 252 -15.37 -4.48 11.32
CA SER A 252 -16.32 -3.35 11.26
C SER A 252 -15.57 -2.03 11.40
N THR A 253 -16.23 -0.92 11.05
CA THR A 253 -15.70 0.43 11.28
C THR A 253 -15.47 0.76 12.76
N GLY A 254 -16.08 0.02 13.68
CA GLY A 254 -15.81 0.08 15.12
C GLY A 254 -14.72 -0.88 15.62
N GLY A 255 -14.05 -1.62 14.73
CA GLY A 255 -12.95 -2.52 15.08
C GLY A 255 -13.35 -3.93 15.52
N ARG A 256 -14.61 -4.35 15.36
CA ARG A 256 -14.98 -5.74 15.65
C ARG A 256 -14.49 -6.65 14.52
N PHE A 257 -13.73 -7.70 14.83
CA PHE A 257 -13.34 -8.72 13.86
C PHE A 257 -14.60 -9.36 13.25
N LEU A 258 -14.67 -9.43 11.93
CA LEU A 258 -15.78 -10.04 11.21
C LEU A 258 -15.37 -11.41 10.69
N TYR A 259 -14.30 -11.47 9.90
CA TYR A 259 -13.76 -12.70 9.34
C TYR A 259 -12.39 -12.45 8.69
N ARG A 260 -11.68 -13.55 8.44
CA ARG A 260 -10.46 -13.59 7.63
C ARG A 260 -10.83 -13.68 6.15
N PHE A 261 -10.43 -12.69 5.36
CA PHE A 261 -10.72 -12.62 3.92
C PHE A 261 -9.82 -13.55 3.11
N ALA A 262 -8.51 -13.48 3.34
CA ALA A 262 -7.51 -14.27 2.63
C ALA A 262 -6.35 -14.62 3.57
N ASN A 263 -5.67 -15.73 3.29
CA ASN A 263 -4.54 -16.17 4.10
C ASN A 263 -3.55 -17.00 3.31
N ARG A 264 -2.26 -16.79 3.61
CA ARG A 264 -1.14 -17.54 3.09
C ARG A 264 -1.21 -17.67 1.55
N GLY A 265 -0.73 -18.79 1.01
CA GLY A 265 -0.75 -19.08 -0.42
C GLY A 265 0.03 -18.04 -1.21
N VAL A 266 -0.70 -17.26 -2.02
CA VAL A 266 -0.11 -16.22 -2.88
C VAL A 266 0.22 -14.93 -2.14
N LEU A 267 -0.21 -14.77 -0.88
CA LEU A 267 0.08 -13.58 -0.10
C LEU A 267 1.54 -13.58 0.35
N ASN A 268 2.25 -12.51 0.02
CA ASN A 268 3.66 -12.30 0.33
C ASN A 268 3.86 -10.83 0.71
N SER A 269 3.82 -10.55 2.02
CA SER A 269 3.82 -9.18 2.55
C SER A 269 2.77 -8.29 1.86
N PRO A 270 1.48 -8.66 1.96
CA PRO A 270 0.43 -7.96 1.23
C PRO A 270 0.25 -6.53 1.77
N TRP A 271 0.29 -5.54 0.89
CA TRP A 271 0.15 -4.12 1.26
C TRP A 271 -0.91 -3.41 0.42
N GLY A 272 -0.75 -3.36 -0.90
CA GLY A 272 -1.68 -2.67 -1.79
C GLY A 272 -3.07 -3.31 -1.78
N LEU A 273 -4.12 -2.49 -1.62
CA LEU A 273 -5.52 -2.91 -1.63
C LEU A 273 -6.32 -1.97 -2.54
N ALA A 274 -7.01 -2.52 -3.54
CA ALA A 274 -7.90 -1.74 -4.41
C ALA A 274 -9.01 -2.61 -4.99
N ILE A 275 -10.23 -2.08 -5.11
CA ILE A 275 -11.26 -2.72 -5.93
C ILE A 275 -10.95 -2.44 -7.39
N ALA A 276 -10.79 -3.49 -8.19
CA ALA A 276 -10.53 -3.36 -9.60
C ALA A 276 -11.65 -2.56 -10.29
N PRO A 277 -11.34 -1.65 -11.22
CA PRO A 277 -12.35 -1.00 -12.03
C PRO A 277 -13.35 -1.99 -12.65
N SER A 278 -14.61 -1.59 -12.84
CA SER A 278 -15.60 -2.42 -13.52
C SER A 278 -15.25 -2.75 -14.99
N SER A 279 -14.27 -2.03 -15.55
CA SER A 279 -13.71 -2.25 -16.88
C SER A 279 -12.39 -3.03 -16.87
N PHE A 280 -11.97 -3.60 -15.73
CA PHE A 280 -10.66 -4.24 -15.54
C PHE A 280 -10.59 -5.69 -16.07
N GLY A 281 -11.27 -5.94 -17.20
CA GLY A 281 -11.35 -7.23 -17.86
C GLY A 281 -11.97 -8.30 -16.96
N ARG A 282 -11.36 -9.50 -16.94
CA ARG A 282 -11.87 -10.66 -16.17
C ARG A 282 -11.87 -10.49 -14.66
N PHE A 283 -11.17 -9.46 -14.16
CA PHE A 283 -11.04 -9.15 -12.73
C PHE A 283 -11.85 -7.91 -12.36
N ALA A 284 -12.79 -7.48 -13.21
CA ALA A 284 -13.69 -6.39 -12.89
C ALA A 284 -14.36 -6.62 -11.52
N ASP A 285 -14.34 -5.59 -10.68
CA ASP A 285 -14.93 -5.56 -9.33
C ASP A 285 -14.30 -6.54 -8.31
N ASP A 286 -13.24 -7.28 -8.67
CA ASP A 286 -12.48 -8.09 -7.71
C ASP A 286 -11.65 -7.20 -6.77
N LEU A 287 -11.39 -7.67 -5.55
CA LEU A 287 -10.39 -7.05 -4.68
C LEU A 287 -8.99 -7.46 -5.15
N LEU A 288 -8.19 -6.46 -5.54
CA LEU A 288 -6.79 -6.61 -5.89
C LEU A 288 -5.93 -6.46 -4.64
N ILE A 289 -5.03 -7.42 -4.46
CA ILE A 289 -4.01 -7.41 -3.41
C ILE A 289 -2.63 -7.37 -4.07
N GLY A 290 -1.91 -6.27 -3.85
CA GLY A 290 -0.51 -6.09 -4.20
C GLY A 290 0.41 -6.66 -3.12
N ASN A 291 1.40 -7.44 -3.54
CA ASN A 291 2.34 -8.11 -2.65
C ASN A 291 3.69 -7.40 -2.75
N PHE A 292 4.13 -6.79 -1.66
CA PHE A 292 5.42 -6.10 -1.61
C PHE A 292 6.57 -7.08 -1.87
N GLY A 293 6.54 -8.23 -1.19
CA GLY A 293 7.65 -9.18 -1.19
C GLY A 293 7.92 -9.93 -2.51
N ASP A 294 7.02 -9.87 -3.50
CA ASP A 294 7.30 -10.40 -4.85
C ASP A 294 6.83 -9.53 -6.02
N GLY A 295 6.22 -8.39 -5.73
CA GLY A 295 5.74 -7.45 -6.75
C GLY A 295 4.49 -7.87 -7.50
N ARG A 296 3.83 -8.97 -7.12
CA ARG A 296 2.68 -9.49 -7.86
C ARG A 296 1.35 -8.95 -7.34
N ILE A 297 0.41 -8.79 -8.28
CA ILE A 297 -0.97 -8.41 -7.98
C ILE A 297 -1.88 -9.61 -8.21
N HIS A 298 -2.63 -9.98 -7.17
CA HIS A 298 -3.59 -11.07 -7.20
C HIS A 298 -5.01 -10.54 -7.02
N ALA A 299 -5.95 -11.05 -7.81
CA ALA A 299 -7.36 -10.71 -7.74
C ALA A 299 -8.13 -11.75 -6.92
N PHE A 300 -9.02 -11.27 -6.06
CA PHE A 300 -9.86 -12.09 -5.18
C PHE A 300 -11.32 -11.68 -5.33
N ASP A 301 -12.21 -12.65 -5.39
CA ASP A 301 -13.64 -12.40 -5.39
C ASP A 301 -14.04 -11.67 -4.10
N GLN A 302 -14.56 -10.46 -4.20
CA GLN A 302 -14.80 -9.58 -3.05
C GLN A 302 -15.79 -10.17 -2.03
N ARG A 303 -16.70 -11.04 -2.49
CA ARG A 303 -17.74 -11.62 -1.64
C ARG A 303 -17.23 -12.83 -0.86
N THR A 304 -16.41 -13.66 -1.50
CA THR A 304 -16.03 -14.98 -0.98
C THR A 304 -14.58 -15.05 -0.50
N GLY A 305 -13.72 -14.11 -0.91
CA GLY A 305 -12.28 -14.18 -0.66
C GLY A 305 -11.56 -15.23 -1.50
N ALA A 306 -12.24 -15.84 -2.48
CA ALA A 306 -11.64 -16.85 -3.35
C ALA A 306 -10.63 -16.22 -4.33
N LEU A 307 -9.44 -16.80 -4.43
CA LEU A 307 -8.44 -16.37 -5.41
C LEU A 307 -8.96 -16.58 -6.84
N ARG A 308 -8.97 -15.50 -7.63
CA ARG A 308 -9.35 -15.48 -9.05
C ARG A 308 -8.15 -15.58 -9.97
N GLY A 309 -6.97 -15.22 -9.48
CA GLY A 309 -5.68 -15.42 -10.14
C GLY A 309 -4.79 -14.18 -10.11
N ALA A 310 -3.60 -14.29 -10.70
CA ALA A 310 -2.68 -13.16 -10.84
C ALA A 310 -3.00 -12.32 -12.09
N LEU A 311 -2.68 -11.03 -12.03
CA LEU A 311 -2.53 -10.20 -13.22
C LEU A 311 -1.38 -10.74 -14.06
N ARG A 312 -1.57 -10.82 -15.38
CA ARG A 312 -0.60 -11.37 -16.33
C ARG A 312 -0.34 -10.40 -17.47
N ASP A 313 0.89 -10.36 -17.95
CA ASP A 313 1.30 -9.53 -19.08
C ASP A 313 0.81 -10.09 -20.43
N GLY A 314 1.10 -9.37 -21.52
CA GLY A 314 0.77 -9.79 -22.90
C GLY A 314 1.42 -11.10 -23.36
N SER A 315 2.47 -11.57 -22.66
CA SER A 315 3.11 -12.86 -22.89
C SER A 315 2.53 -13.98 -22.02
N GLY A 316 1.56 -13.66 -21.16
CA GLY A 316 0.95 -14.59 -20.21
C GLY A 316 1.77 -14.84 -18.95
N ARG A 317 2.89 -14.14 -18.72
CA ARG A 317 3.66 -14.21 -17.47
C ARG A 317 2.98 -13.38 -16.38
N ALA A 318 3.21 -13.71 -15.11
CA ALA A 318 2.71 -12.88 -14.02
C ALA A 318 3.30 -11.47 -14.14
N LEU A 319 2.45 -10.44 -14.05
CA LEU A 319 2.92 -9.06 -13.96
C LEU A 319 3.63 -8.89 -12.61
N LYS A 320 4.87 -8.39 -12.65
CA LYS A 320 5.70 -8.14 -11.47
C LYS A 320 6.21 -6.71 -11.50
N ILE A 321 5.97 -5.98 -10.42
CA ILE A 321 6.48 -4.62 -10.18
C ILE A 321 7.39 -4.71 -8.96
N ASP A 322 8.68 -4.50 -9.16
CA ASP A 322 9.66 -4.60 -8.07
C ASP A 322 9.40 -3.55 -6.98
N GLY A 323 9.40 -3.96 -5.70
CA GLY A 323 9.11 -3.08 -4.57
C GLY A 323 7.67 -2.53 -4.51
N LEU A 324 6.68 -3.28 -4.99
CA LEU A 324 5.28 -2.81 -5.08
C LEU A 324 4.67 -2.46 -3.70
N TRP A 325 4.33 -1.19 -3.51
CA TRP A 325 3.60 -0.71 -2.34
C TRP A 325 2.11 -0.53 -2.64
N GLY A 326 1.73 0.68 -3.04
CA GLY A 326 0.36 1.13 -3.09
C GLY A 326 -0.35 0.78 -4.39
N LEU A 327 -1.67 0.62 -4.27
CA LEU A 327 -2.60 0.49 -5.39
C LEU A 327 -3.70 1.54 -5.21
N LEU A 328 -4.00 2.31 -6.25
CA LEU A 328 -5.06 3.32 -6.20
C LEU A 328 -5.81 3.38 -7.53
N VAL A 329 -7.13 3.20 -7.49
CA VAL A 329 -7.95 3.25 -8.72
C VAL A 329 -7.89 4.64 -9.33
N GLY A 330 -7.68 4.72 -10.66
CA GLY A 330 -7.69 5.97 -11.40
C GLY A 330 -9.10 6.55 -11.60
N ASP A 331 -9.20 7.84 -11.93
CA ASP A 331 -10.44 8.50 -12.40
C ASP A 331 -10.17 9.32 -13.66
N GLN A 332 -11.13 10.16 -14.05
CA GLN A 332 -11.05 11.00 -15.24
C GLN A 332 -9.89 12.00 -15.24
N VAL A 333 -9.35 12.39 -14.07
CA VAL A 333 -8.28 13.39 -13.96
C VAL A 333 -6.96 12.83 -13.45
N ALA A 334 -6.93 11.55 -13.08
CA ALA A 334 -5.72 10.84 -12.72
C ALA A 334 -5.80 9.36 -13.12
N GLY A 335 -5.10 8.98 -14.18
CA GLY A 335 -4.89 7.61 -14.67
C GLY A 335 -5.95 7.10 -15.65
N GLY A 336 -7.16 7.65 -15.62
CA GLY A 336 -8.32 7.10 -16.32
C GLY A 336 -9.09 6.08 -15.47
N THR A 337 -10.40 5.98 -15.68
CA THR A 337 -11.32 5.12 -14.90
C THR A 337 -11.14 3.62 -15.14
N ASN A 338 -10.28 3.23 -16.07
CA ASN A 338 -9.96 1.83 -16.43
C ASN A 338 -8.56 1.41 -15.97
N SER A 339 -7.93 2.19 -15.09
CA SER A 339 -6.55 2.01 -14.68
C SER A 339 -6.42 1.89 -13.16
N LEU A 340 -5.28 1.33 -12.76
CA LEU A 340 -4.83 1.26 -11.38
C LEU A 340 -3.48 1.95 -11.30
N TRP A 341 -3.37 3.02 -10.52
CA TRP A 341 -2.08 3.56 -10.11
C TRP A 341 -1.37 2.55 -9.22
N PHE A 342 -0.06 2.48 -9.38
CA PHE A 342 0.83 1.80 -8.46
C PHE A 342 1.98 2.72 -8.05
N SER A 343 2.44 2.56 -6.83
CA SER A 343 3.69 3.10 -6.31
C SER A 343 4.62 1.95 -5.93
N ALA A 344 5.92 2.14 -6.11
CA ALA A 344 6.90 1.12 -5.82
C ALA A 344 8.28 1.69 -5.48
N GLY A 345 8.97 1.01 -4.56
CA GLY A 345 10.37 1.26 -4.20
C GLY A 345 11.31 0.17 -4.76
N PRO A 346 11.67 0.20 -6.05
CA PRO A 346 12.54 -0.81 -6.65
C PRO A 346 13.99 -0.72 -6.13
N ASP A 347 14.76 -1.78 -6.39
CA ASP A 347 16.19 -1.89 -6.02
C ASP A 347 16.41 -1.70 -4.51
N ASP A 348 15.76 -2.57 -3.73
CA ASP A 348 15.76 -2.52 -2.26
C ASP A 348 15.40 -1.12 -1.74
N GLU A 349 14.34 -0.53 -2.33
CA GLU A 349 13.73 0.74 -1.92
C GLU A 349 14.61 1.98 -2.13
N GLN A 350 15.75 1.84 -2.80
CA GLN A 350 16.68 2.95 -3.03
C GLN A 350 16.20 3.94 -4.09
N HIS A 351 15.20 3.55 -4.86
CA HIS A 351 14.63 4.33 -5.96
C HIS A 351 13.11 4.37 -5.88
N GLY A 352 12.48 5.14 -6.76
CA GLY A 352 11.03 5.18 -6.86
C GLY A 352 10.49 5.00 -8.26
N LEU A 353 9.31 4.39 -8.30
CA LEU A 353 8.52 4.22 -9.51
C LEU A 353 7.05 4.46 -9.20
N LEU A 354 6.45 5.36 -9.97
CA LEU A 354 5.01 5.60 -10.00
C LEU A 354 4.51 5.28 -11.41
N GLY A 355 3.41 4.54 -11.50
CA GLY A 355 2.90 4.14 -12.80
C GLY A 355 1.44 3.70 -12.80
N LEU A 356 1.02 3.14 -13.93
CA LEU A 356 -0.31 2.56 -14.12
C LEU A 356 -0.22 1.08 -14.49
N VAL A 357 -1.16 0.31 -13.98
CA VAL A 357 -1.54 -1.00 -14.52
C VAL A 357 -2.87 -0.83 -15.25
N GLN A 358 -2.93 -1.28 -16.50
CA GLN A 358 -4.13 -1.21 -17.33
C GLN A 358 -4.37 -2.53 -18.06
N PRO A 359 -5.63 -2.90 -18.32
CA PRO A 359 -5.93 -3.93 -19.30
C PRO A 359 -5.34 -3.53 -20.65
N ALA A 360 -4.65 -4.47 -21.31
CA ALA A 360 -4.25 -4.32 -22.68
C ALA A 360 -5.52 -4.25 -23.54
N MET A 361 -5.58 -3.26 -24.43
CA MET A 361 -6.67 -3.17 -25.41
C MET A 361 -6.69 -4.45 -26.26
N PRO A 362 -7.88 -4.96 -26.64
CA PRO A 362 -8.02 -6.19 -27.43
C PRO A 362 -7.18 -6.25 -28.71
#